data_AF-A0A852S6B6-F1
#
_entry.id   AF-A0A852S6B6-F1
#
_cell.length_a   1.000
_cell.length_b   1.000
_cell.length_c   1.000
_cell.angle_alpha   90.00
_cell.angle_beta   90.00
_cell.angle_gamma   90.00
#
_symmetry.space_group_name_H-M   'P 1'
#
loop_
_entity.id
_entity.type
_entity.pdbx_description
1 polymer ?
#
loop_
_entity_poly.entity_id
_entity_poly.type
_entity_poly.pdbx_seq_one_letter_code
_entity_poly.pdbx_strand_id
1 'polypeptide(L)'
;MAWNGYGVYNLTKFGVNGFTESLRQEVTQRHVRVGVLEPGGVATELASHNRAEIQEAMTTPFFEQVEVLQPEDIADGIAFMVTRPRHASIGELWIMPTDQA
;
A
#
# COMPACT_ATOMS: atom_id res chain seq x y z
N MET A 1 -3.33 5.58 4.56
CA MET A 1 -3.33 6.42 5.77
C MET A 1 -2.22 7.45 5.70
N ALA A 2 -2.47 8.69 6.14
CA ALA A 2 -1.49 9.78 6.13
C ALA A 2 -1.00 10.04 7.54
N TRP A 3 0.30 9.86 7.78
CA TRP A 3 0.91 10.09 9.10
C TRP A 3 1.49 11.50 9.20
N ASN A 4 1.44 12.08 10.40
CA ASN A 4 2.13 13.33 10.71
C ASN A 4 3.65 13.12 10.53
N GLY A 5 4.33 14.04 9.84
CA GLY A 5 5.75 13.94 9.50
C GLY A 5 6.06 13.29 8.14
N TYR A 6 5.04 12.74 7.44
CA TYR A 6 5.21 12.01 6.18
C TYR A 6 4.67 12.77 4.96
N GLY A 7 4.62 14.10 5.00
CA GLY A 7 3.93 14.92 4.00
C GLY A 7 4.28 14.59 2.54
N VAL A 8 5.57 14.45 2.23
CA VAL A 8 6.04 14.10 0.88
C VAL A 8 5.67 12.67 0.51
N TYR A 9 5.89 11.71 1.41
CA TYR A 9 5.52 10.31 1.17
C TYR A 9 4.00 10.18 0.92
N ASN A 10 3.19 10.80 1.78
CA ASN A 10 1.74 10.86 1.63
C ASN A 10 1.35 11.46 0.27
N LEU A 11 1.91 12.62 -0.11
CA LEU A 11 1.67 13.23 -1.42
C LEU A 11 1.95 12.25 -2.57
N THR A 12 3.10 11.56 -2.53
CA THR A 12 3.44 10.61 -3.60
C THR A 12 2.46 9.45 -3.68
N LYS A 13 1.97 8.92 -2.54
CA LYS A 13 1.03 7.80 -2.51
C LYS A 13 -0.38 8.21 -2.93
N PHE A 14 -0.87 9.37 -2.50
CA PHE A 14 -2.09 9.95 -3.06
C PHE A 14 -1.98 10.19 -4.58
N GLY A 15 -0.79 10.60 -5.06
CA GLY A 15 -0.49 10.72 -6.48
C GLY A 15 -0.60 9.38 -7.24
N VAL A 16 -0.10 8.28 -6.65
CA VAL A 16 -0.25 6.94 -7.21
C VAL A 16 -1.72 6.53 -7.33
N ASN A 17 -2.55 6.81 -6.32
CA ASN A 17 -3.99 6.53 -6.39
C ASN A 17 -4.67 7.30 -7.52
N GLY A 18 -4.46 8.62 -7.58
CA GLY A 18 -5.05 9.46 -8.63
C GLY A 18 -4.60 9.05 -10.04
N PHE A 19 -3.32 8.73 -10.20
CA PHE A 19 -2.79 8.20 -11.46
C PHE A 19 -3.41 6.85 -11.84
N THR A 20 -3.53 5.94 -10.88
CA THR A 20 -4.11 4.60 -11.10
C THR A 20 -5.55 4.71 -11.60
N GLU A 21 -6.38 5.57 -11.00
CA GLU A 21 -7.76 5.76 -11.42
C GLU A 21 -7.85 6.41 -12.82
N SER A 22 -7.02 7.42 -13.13
CA SER A 22 -6.96 7.99 -14.48
C SER A 22 -6.60 6.92 -15.51
N LEU A 23 -5.53 6.17 -15.25
CA LEU A 23 -5.07 5.11 -16.14
C LEU A 23 -6.15 4.04 -16.35
N ARG A 24 -6.86 3.63 -15.28
CA ARG A 24 -7.96 2.67 -15.37
C ARG A 24 -9.04 3.14 -16.35
N GLN A 25 -9.44 4.41 -16.29
CA GLN A 25 -10.44 4.98 -17.22
C GLN A 25 -9.93 4.98 -18.66
N GLU A 26 -8.65 5.27 -18.88
CA GLU A 26 -8.03 5.33 -20.21
C GLU A 26 -7.91 3.97 -20.92
N VAL A 27 -7.80 2.87 -20.16
CA VAL A 27 -7.48 1.54 -20.72
C VAL A 27 -8.54 0.46 -20.54
N THR A 28 -9.55 0.67 -19.69
CA THR A 28 -10.55 -0.37 -19.36
C THR A 28 -11.30 -0.93 -20.57
N GLN A 29 -11.58 -0.09 -21.58
CA GLN A 29 -12.26 -0.49 -22.82
C GLN A 29 -11.40 -1.41 -23.71
N ARG A 30 -10.09 -1.51 -23.43
CA ARG A 30 -9.15 -2.44 -24.08
C ARG A 30 -8.99 -3.75 -23.30
N HIS A 31 -9.82 -3.98 -22.27
CA HIS A 31 -9.74 -5.10 -21.35
C HIS A 31 -8.41 -5.20 -20.60
N VAL A 32 -7.75 -4.07 -20.35
CA VAL A 32 -6.62 -3.98 -19.43
C VAL A 32 -7.16 -3.63 -18.05
N ARG A 33 -6.83 -4.44 -17.05
CA ARG A 33 -7.20 -4.21 -15.65
C ARG A 33 -6.12 -3.37 -14.97
N VAL A 34 -6.56 -2.38 -14.22
CA VAL A 34 -5.71 -1.48 -13.45
C VAL A 34 -6.29 -1.41 -12.05
N GLY A 35 -5.43 -1.54 -11.05
CA GLY A 35 -5.81 -1.41 -9.65
C GLY A 35 -4.59 -1.10 -8.79
N VAL A 36 -4.85 -0.64 -7.57
CA VAL A 36 -3.82 -0.29 -6.58
C VAL A 36 -4.00 -1.14 -5.33
N LEU A 37 -2.87 -1.60 -4.77
CA LEU A 37 -2.81 -2.25 -3.47
C LEU A 37 -2.16 -1.29 -2.49
N GLU A 38 -2.80 -1.09 -1.36
CA GLU A 38 -2.45 -0.10 -0.34
C GLU A 38 -2.16 -0.82 0.99
N PRO A 39 -0.90 -1.11 1.32
CA PRO A 39 -0.56 -1.68 2.61
C PRO A 39 -0.56 -0.65 3.75
N GLY A 40 -0.89 -1.12 4.94
CA GLY A 40 -0.51 -0.50 6.22
C GLY A 40 0.95 -0.81 6.59
N GLY A 41 1.22 -1.00 7.88
CA GLY A 41 2.52 -1.45 8.37
C GLY A 41 2.82 -2.87 7.89
N VAL A 42 3.97 -3.05 7.23
CA VAL A 42 4.45 -4.36 6.76
C VAL A 42 5.90 -4.55 7.21
N ALA A 43 6.23 -5.73 7.74
CA ALA A 43 7.58 -6.12 8.13
C ALA A 43 8.50 -6.26 6.91
N THR A 44 9.09 -5.14 6.48
CA THR A 44 9.99 -5.06 5.31
C THR A 44 11.20 -4.20 5.63
N GLU A 45 12.18 -4.20 4.72
CA GLU A 45 13.35 -3.33 4.79
C GLU A 45 13.03 -1.85 4.51
N LEU A 46 11.78 -1.48 4.19
CA LEU A 46 11.44 -0.11 3.79
C LEU A 46 11.87 0.94 4.83
N ALA A 47 11.72 0.63 6.12
CA ALA A 47 12.09 1.54 7.19
C ALA A 47 13.59 1.86 7.23
N SER A 48 14.47 0.88 6.93
CA SER A 48 15.92 0.99 7.08
C SER A 48 16.59 1.90 6.05
N HIS A 49 15.85 2.32 5.02
CA HIS A 49 16.33 3.24 3.98
C HIS A 49 16.11 4.71 4.32
N ASN A 50 15.40 5.01 5.40
CA ASN A 50 15.18 6.38 5.84
C ASN A 50 16.40 6.94 6.57
N ARG A 51 16.47 8.27 6.71
CA ARG A 51 17.51 8.92 7.53
C ARG A 51 17.37 8.51 9.00
N ALA A 52 18.48 8.53 9.74
CA ALA A 52 18.52 8.06 11.14
C ALA A 52 17.47 8.74 12.04
N GLU A 53 17.20 10.04 11.84
CA GLU A 53 16.22 10.78 12.65
C GLU A 53 14.78 10.29 12.40
N ILE A 54 14.50 9.82 11.19
CA ILE A 54 13.21 9.21 10.85
C ILE A 54 13.15 7.79 11.42
N GLN A 55 14.23 7.02 11.31
CA GLN A 55 14.29 5.68 11.90
C GLN A 55 14.04 5.71 13.41
N GLU A 56 14.66 6.64 14.14
CA GLU A 56 14.43 6.80 15.58
C GLU A 56 12.97 7.14 15.92
N ALA A 57 12.33 7.97 15.10
CA ALA A 57 10.93 8.34 15.25
C ALA A 57 9.94 7.22 14.85
N MET A 58 10.32 6.34 13.92
CA MET A 58 9.45 5.27 13.38
C MET A 58 9.56 3.94 14.13
N THR A 59 10.80 3.54 14.41
CA THR A 59 11.13 2.10 14.52
C THR A 59 10.88 1.57 15.93
N THR A 60 10.94 2.41 16.95
CA THR A 60 10.79 1.96 18.35
C THR A 60 9.33 1.87 18.80
N PRO A 61 8.43 2.84 18.53
CA PRO A 61 7.07 2.76 19.11
C PRO A 61 6.11 1.90 18.29
N PHE A 62 6.07 2.03 16.96
CA PHE A 62 5.01 1.43 16.16
C PHE A 62 5.24 -0.06 15.87
N PHE A 63 6.41 -0.41 15.34
CA PHE A 63 6.73 -1.80 14.99
C PHE A 63 6.93 -2.71 16.21
N GLU A 64 7.16 -2.17 17.41
CA GLU A 64 7.22 -2.95 18.65
C GLU A 64 5.84 -3.15 19.30
N GLN A 65 4.85 -2.30 19.01
CA GLN A 65 3.54 -2.30 19.67
C GLN A 65 2.40 -2.83 18.80
N VAL A 66 2.61 -2.89 17.48
CA VAL A 66 1.59 -3.30 16.50
C VAL A 66 2.02 -4.60 15.84
N GLU A 67 1.14 -5.60 15.83
CA GLU A 67 1.30 -6.79 15.00
C GLU A 67 1.16 -6.40 13.52
N VAL A 68 2.28 -6.08 12.87
CA VAL A 68 2.30 -5.65 11.47
C VAL A 68 2.10 -6.82 10.50
N LEU A 69 1.66 -6.49 9.29
CA LEU A 69 1.53 -7.45 8.19
C LEU A 69 2.89 -8.04 7.83
N GLN A 70 2.86 -9.25 7.29
CA GLN A 70 4.00 -9.90 6.67
C GLN A 70 3.99 -9.70 5.14
N PRO A 71 5.14 -9.81 4.46
CA PRO A 71 5.20 -9.74 3.00
C PRO A 71 4.24 -10.72 2.30
N GLU A 72 3.99 -11.87 2.90
CA GLU A 72 3.08 -12.91 2.41
C GLU A 72 1.62 -12.44 2.37
N ASP A 73 1.19 -11.60 3.31
CA ASP A 73 -0.17 -11.03 3.32
C ASP A 73 -0.40 -10.13 2.10
N ILE A 74 0.64 -9.38 1.72
CA ILE A 74 0.62 -8.53 0.53
C ILE A 74 0.66 -9.38 -0.74
N ALA A 75 1.48 -10.44 -0.75
CA ALA A 75 1.55 -11.37 -1.86
C ALA A 75 0.21 -12.08 -2.12
N ASP A 76 -0.51 -12.50 -1.07
CA ASP A 76 -1.84 -13.09 -1.19
C ASP A 76 -2.86 -12.07 -1.75
N GLY A 77 -2.81 -10.82 -1.26
CA GLY A 77 -3.62 -9.73 -1.82
C GLY A 77 -3.40 -9.51 -3.32
N ILE A 78 -2.13 -9.50 -3.76
CA ILE A 78 -1.79 -9.41 -5.19
C ILE A 78 -2.34 -10.61 -5.95
N ALA A 79 -2.13 -11.83 -5.43
CA ALA A 79 -2.62 -13.06 -6.04
C ALA A 79 -4.14 -13.03 -6.20
N PHE A 80 -4.87 -12.55 -5.20
CA PHE A 80 -6.31 -12.33 -5.27
C PHE A 80 -6.68 -11.37 -6.41
N MET A 81 -6.04 -10.19 -6.49
CA MET A 81 -6.31 -9.18 -7.51
C MET A 81 -6.12 -9.71 -8.93
N VAL A 82 -5.01 -10.41 -9.19
CA VAL A 82 -4.64 -10.81 -10.56
C VAL A 82 -5.37 -12.08 -11.03
N THR A 83 -5.84 -12.93 -10.11
CA THR A 83 -6.52 -14.20 -10.44
C THR A 83 -8.02 -14.07 -10.70
N ARG A 84 -8.61 -12.88 -10.51
CA ARG A 84 -10.05 -12.68 -10.79
C ARG A 84 -10.37 -12.96 -12.26
N PRO A 85 -11.59 -13.42 -12.60
CA PRO A 85 -11.99 -13.62 -13.98
C PRO A 85 -11.84 -12.32 -14.79
N ARG A 86 -11.61 -12.41 -16.10
CA ARG A 86 -11.26 -11.27 -16.97
C ARG A 86 -12.22 -10.07 -16.86
N HIS A 87 -13.50 -10.31 -16.61
CA HIS A 87 -14.52 -9.26 -16.49
C HIS A 87 -14.57 -8.59 -15.11
N ALA A 88 -13.82 -9.09 -14.12
CA ALA A 88 -13.73 -8.54 -12.79
C ALA A 88 -12.34 -7.92 -12.55
N SER A 89 -12.33 -6.60 -12.32
CA SER A 89 -11.13 -5.83 -11.95
C SER A 89 -11.26 -5.41 -10.50
N ILE A 90 -10.26 -5.73 -9.68
CA ILE A 90 -10.13 -5.15 -8.35
C ILE A 90 -9.46 -3.80 -8.52
N GLY A 91 -10.22 -2.72 -8.34
CA GLY A 91 -9.72 -1.35 -8.51
C GLY A 91 -8.83 -0.89 -7.37
N GLU A 92 -9.19 -1.23 -6.14
CA GLU A 92 -8.45 -0.89 -4.93
C GLU A 92 -8.49 -2.08 -3.96
N LEU A 93 -7.37 -2.36 -3.31
CA LEU A 93 -7.26 -3.32 -2.22
C LEU A 93 -6.46 -2.68 -1.08
N TRP A 94 -7.15 -2.39 0.02
CA TRP A 94 -6.57 -1.78 1.20
C TRP A 94 -6.39 -2.84 2.29
N ILE A 95 -5.15 -3.10 2.71
CA ILE A 95 -4.80 -4.14 3.68
C ILE A 95 -4.08 -3.49 4.85
N MET A 96 -4.60 -3.66 6.06
CA MET A 96 -4.10 -3.00 7.27
C MET A 96 -3.88 -4.04 8.38
N PRO A 97 -2.84 -3.88 9.20
CA PRO A 97 -2.80 -4.49 10.53
C PRO A 97 -4.09 -4.16 11.29
N THR A 98 -4.68 -5.14 11.96
CA THR A 98 -5.96 -4.94 12.67
C THR A 98 -5.84 -3.92 13.79
N ASP A 99 -4.67 -3.88 14.44
CA ASP A 99 -4.42 -3.01 15.59
C ASP A 99 -3.74 -1.68 15.19
N GLN A 100 -3.60 -1.41 13.88
CA GLN A 100 -3.10 -0.12 13.39
C GLN A 100 -4.24 0.90 13.28
N ALA A 101 -4.28 1.86 14.22
CA ALA A 101 -5.15 3.03 14.20
C ALA A 101 -4.56 4.23 13.44
#